data_AF-A0A2E7VF16-F1
#
_entry.id   AF-A0A2E7VF16-F1
#
_cell.length_a   1.000
_cell.length_b   1.000
_cell.length_c   1.000
_cell.angle_alpha   90.00
_cell.angle_beta   90.00
_cell.angle_gamma   90.00
#
_symmetry.space_group_name_H-M   'P 1'
#
loop_
_entity.id
_entity.type
_entity.pdbx_description
1 polymer ?
#
loop_
_entity_poly.entity_id
_entity_poly.type
_entity_poly.pdbx_seq_one_letter_code
_entity_poly.pdbx_strand_id
1 'polypeptide(L)'
;MKGKGTIFVAVAALIGGAALVILLSNANTTISEHVATITQNEEKIKGLEEEKNALETTKVDLNQKLSTANSTITQAKTQLADLNNQYSLKVAEYETFVSKAAQEIADKDEKITALNGELNTAQNKNRDYDSQIKDLNSQMATKDQAIEDIGRRLDSAEKDRDHLLKERDKLIAEKAELEKQFQDIVVLRKKVQQLQVELMASKKLEWIRRGLYGSARTKGGSRLMSMSKRTKQRKNTANADLNVEVRRDGTVKIVPVETNSPPKAATP
;
A
#
# COMPACT_ATOMS: atom_id res chain seq x y z
N MET A 1 148.08 96.61 -56.87
CA MET A 1 147.53 95.29 -57.25
C MET A 1 146.59 94.77 -56.15
N LYS A 2 145.35 95.29 -56.01
CA LYS A 2 144.39 94.87 -54.96
C LYS A 2 142.94 95.05 -55.45
N GLY A 3 142.51 94.29 -56.45
CA GLY A 3 141.18 94.51 -57.05
C GLY A 3 140.42 93.27 -57.51
N LYS A 4 141.04 92.08 -57.54
CA LYS A 4 140.37 90.86 -58.04
C LYS A 4 139.83 89.96 -56.92
N GLY A 5 140.53 89.83 -55.79
CA GLY A 5 140.08 89.00 -54.65
C GLY A 5 138.83 89.52 -53.92
N THR A 6 138.66 90.84 -53.82
CA THR A 6 137.46 91.46 -53.22
C THR A 6 136.20 91.26 -54.05
N ILE A 7 136.32 91.19 -55.39
CA ILE A 7 135.20 90.91 -56.30
C ILE A 7 134.75 89.45 -56.14
N PHE A 8 135.67 88.48 -56.05
CA PHE A 8 135.31 87.08 -55.82
C PHE A 8 134.63 86.87 -54.45
N VAL A 9 135.09 87.54 -53.40
CA VAL A 9 134.46 87.47 -52.07
C VAL A 9 133.08 88.14 -52.06
N ALA A 10 132.90 89.26 -52.76
CA ALA A 10 131.60 89.94 -52.88
C ALA A 10 130.59 89.10 -53.69
N VAL A 11 131.03 88.45 -54.76
CA VAL A 11 130.18 87.54 -55.57
C VAL A 11 129.83 86.27 -54.77
N ALA A 12 130.78 85.67 -54.04
CA ALA A 12 130.50 84.54 -53.16
C ALA A 12 129.56 84.90 -52.00
N ALA A 13 129.68 86.11 -51.44
CA ALA A 13 128.78 86.62 -50.41
C ALA A 13 127.37 86.89 -50.94
N LEU A 14 127.23 87.41 -52.18
CA LEU A 14 125.94 87.59 -52.83
C LEU A 14 125.27 86.25 -53.17
N ILE A 15 126.03 85.27 -53.67
CA ILE A 15 125.52 83.93 -53.95
C ILE A 15 125.14 83.20 -52.66
N GLY A 16 125.98 83.29 -51.62
CA GLY A 16 125.69 82.73 -50.30
C GLY A 16 124.47 83.38 -49.64
N GLY A 17 124.33 84.71 -49.75
CA GLY A 17 123.16 85.45 -49.29
C GLY A 17 121.89 85.07 -50.05
N ALA A 18 121.95 84.93 -51.38
CA ALA A 18 120.82 84.46 -52.18
C ALA A 18 120.43 83.00 -51.85
N ALA A 19 121.40 82.11 -51.64
CA ALA A 19 121.15 80.73 -51.22
C ALA A 19 120.51 80.64 -49.82
N LEU A 20 120.94 81.49 -48.88
CA LEU A 20 120.35 81.64 -47.55
C LEU A 20 118.90 82.16 -47.62
N VAL A 21 118.63 83.13 -48.48
CA VAL A 21 117.26 83.65 -48.68
C VAL A 21 116.33 82.57 -49.25
N ILE A 22 116.81 81.75 -50.19
CA ILE A 22 116.05 80.61 -50.74
C ILE A 22 115.80 79.55 -49.65
N LEU A 23 116.81 79.23 -48.85
CA LEU A 23 116.68 78.29 -47.71
C LEU A 23 115.71 78.80 -46.64
N LEU A 24 115.78 80.09 -46.28
CA LEU A 24 114.84 80.71 -45.36
C LEU A 24 113.42 80.74 -45.93
N SER A 25 113.27 81.01 -47.23
CA SER A 25 111.97 80.98 -47.91
C SER A 25 111.36 79.58 -47.85
N ASN A 26 112.16 78.55 -48.17
CA ASN A 26 111.72 77.14 -48.11
C ASN A 26 111.41 76.70 -46.67
N ALA A 27 112.18 77.17 -45.69
CA ALA A 27 111.90 76.91 -44.27
C ALA A 27 110.61 77.61 -43.80
N ASN A 28 110.35 78.84 -44.26
CA ASN A 28 109.10 79.53 -43.94
C ASN A 28 107.88 78.85 -44.56
N THR A 29 108.00 78.33 -45.79
CA THR A 29 106.91 77.56 -46.42
C THR A 29 106.62 76.28 -45.65
N THR A 30 107.63 75.52 -45.25
CA THR A 30 107.43 74.29 -44.47
C THR A 30 106.90 74.57 -43.05
N ILE A 31 107.37 75.63 -42.40
CA ILE A 31 106.81 76.08 -41.12
C ILE A 31 105.33 76.45 -41.27
N SER A 32 104.96 77.18 -42.33
CA SER A 32 103.57 77.54 -42.59
C SER A 32 102.68 76.32 -42.82
N GLU A 33 103.16 75.32 -43.55
CA GLU A 33 102.46 74.05 -43.76
C GLU A 33 102.29 73.29 -42.43
N HIS A 34 103.36 73.19 -41.63
CA HIS A 34 103.29 72.57 -40.32
C HIS A 34 102.30 73.27 -39.39
N VAL A 35 102.29 74.61 -39.36
CA VAL A 35 101.30 75.37 -38.58
C VAL A 35 99.89 75.04 -39.02
N ALA A 36 99.60 75.00 -40.33
CA ALA A 36 98.27 74.64 -40.84
C ALA A 36 97.86 73.22 -40.42
N THR A 37 98.78 72.25 -40.48
CA THR A 37 98.50 70.87 -40.03
C THR A 37 98.27 70.77 -38.53
N ILE A 38 98.99 71.55 -37.72
CA ILE A 38 98.81 71.60 -36.26
C ILE A 38 97.41 72.13 -35.94
N THR A 39 97.02 73.25 -36.54
CA THR A 39 95.68 73.83 -36.34
C THR A 39 94.58 72.84 -36.71
N GLN A 40 94.70 72.15 -37.85
CA GLN A 40 93.74 71.14 -38.28
C GLN A 40 93.68 69.93 -37.30
N ASN A 41 94.82 69.52 -36.76
CA ASN A 41 94.87 68.44 -35.78
C ASN A 41 94.26 68.86 -34.43
N GLU A 42 94.46 70.10 -33.99
CA GLU A 42 93.83 70.64 -32.78
C GLU A 42 92.30 70.64 -32.90
N GLU A 43 91.76 71.04 -34.05
CA GLU A 43 90.33 70.98 -34.33
C GLU A 43 89.79 69.55 -34.27
N LYS A 44 90.50 68.59 -34.89
CA LYS A 44 90.13 67.17 -34.82
C LYS A 44 90.17 66.62 -33.40
N ILE A 45 91.18 66.99 -32.60
CA ILE A 45 91.29 66.54 -31.21
C ILE A 45 90.08 67.05 -30.40
N LYS A 46 89.71 68.33 -30.55
CA LYS A 46 88.52 68.87 -29.88
C LYS A 46 87.24 68.12 -30.27
N GLY A 47 87.04 67.87 -31.56
CA GLY A 47 85.88 67.10 -32.04
C GLY A 47 85.83 65.68 -31.47
N LEU A 48 86.97 64.98 -31.44
CA LEU A 48 87.07 63.64 -30.84
C LEU A 48 86.81 63.65 -29.33
N GLU A 49 87.20 64.72 -28.63
CA GLU A 49 86.99 64.87 -27.19
C GLU A 49 85.51 65.13 -26.86
N GLU A 50 84.82 65.92 -27.69
CA GLU A 50 83.37 66.11 -27.64
C GLU A 50 82.61 64.81 -27.91
N GLU A 51 82.98 64.07 -28.97
CA GLU A 51 82.38 62.76 -29.29
C GLU A 51 82.58 61.76 -28.16
N LYS A 52 83.79 61.70 -27.56
CA LYS A 52 84.08 60.83 -26.43
C LYS A 52 83.17 61.14 -25.23
N ASN A 53 82.98 62.41 -24.90
CA ASN A 53 82.10 62.83 -23.81
C ASN A 53 80.62 62.48 -24.09
N ALA A 54 80.17 62.62 -25.34
CA ALA A 54 78.84 62.17 -25.75
C ALA A 54 78.68 60.63 -25.67
N LEU A 55 79.73 59.88 -26.00
CA LEU A 55 79.73 58.42 -25.90
C LEU A 55 79.72 57.95 -24.43
N GLU A 56 80.40 58.68 -23.56
CA GLU A 56 80.45 58.37 -22.13
C GLU A 56 79.11 58.65 -21.44
N THR A 57 78.44 59.76 -21.78
CA THR A 57 77.09 60.07 -21.30
C THR A 57 76.05 59.07 -21.78
N THR A 58 76.07 58.70 -23.07
CA THR A 58 75.16 57.68 -23.61
C THR A 58 75.37 56.30 -22.98
N LYS A 59 76.62 55.91 -22.69
CA LYS A 59 76.93 54.67 -21.98
C LYS A 59 76.33 54.65 -20.57
N VAL A 60 76.40 55.77 -19.84
CA VAL A 60 75.79 55.89 -18.50
C VAL A 60 74.27 55.75 -18.58
N ASP A 61 73.61 56.46 -19.51
CA ASP A 61 72.16 56.37 -19.71
C ASP A 61 71.70 54.95 -20.08
N LEU A 62 72.41 54.28 -20.99
CA LEU A 62 72.12 52.90 -21.37
C LEU A 62 72.27 51.93 -20.19
N ASN A 63 73.30 52.09 -19.36
CA ASN A 63 73.47 51.27 -18.16
C ASN A 63 72.33 51.49 -17.15
N GLN A 64 71.85 52.72 -16.99
CA GLN A 64 70.74 53.03 -16.12
C GLN A 64 69.41 52.45 -16.63
N LYS A 65 69.16 52.54 -17.95
CA LYS A 65 68.00 51.90 -18.60
C LYS A 65 68.04 50.38 -18.47
N LEU A 66 69.21 49.77 -18.66
CA LEU A 66 69.40 48.32 -18.51
C LEU A 66 69.15 47.87 -17.07
N SER A 67 69.67 48.61 -16.08
CA SER A 67 69.41 48.34 -14.66
C SER A 67 67.92 48.42 -14.32
N THR A 68 67.25 49.46 -14.82
CA THR A 68 65.79 49.64 -14.64
C THR A 68 65.00 48.51 -15.28
N ALA A 69 65.33 48.14 -16.51
CA ALA A 69 64.69 47.04 -17.23
C ALA A 69 64.88 45.69 -16.51
N ASN A 70 66.07 45.43 -15.98
CA ASN A 70 66.32 44.21 -15.19
C ASN A 70 65.49 44.18 -13.90
N SER A 71 65.33 45.33 -13.23
CA SER A 71 64.48 45.44 -12.05
C SER A 71 63.01 45.15 -12.37
N THR A 72 62.47 45.76 -13.44
CA THR A 72 61.07 45.55 -13.84
C THR A 72 60.81 44.11 -14.31
N ILE A 73 61.74 43.50 -15.05
CA ILE A 73 61.65 42.09 -15.43
C ILE A 73 61.61 41.19 -14.20
N THR A 74 62.47 41.46 -13.21
CA THR A 74 62.51 40.68 -11.96
C THR A 74 61.19 40.80 -11.21
N GLN A 75 60.64 42.01 -11.07
CA GLN A 75 59.35 42.25 -10.42
C GLN A 75 58.20 41.54 -11.15
N ALA A 76 58.14 41.66 -12.48
CA ALA A 76 57.11 41.02 -13.29
C ALA A 76 57.17 39.49 -13.17
N LYS A 77 58.38 38.91 -13.13
CA LYS A 77 58.58 37.48 -12.93
C LYS A 77 58.06 37.02 -11.56
N THR A 78 58.32 37.79 -10.51
CA THR A 78 57.82 37.49 -9.17
C THR A 78 56.29 37.59 -9.09
N GLN A 79 55.71 38.65 -9.66
CA GLN A 79 54.25 38.82 -9.73
C GLN A 79 53.58 37.69 -10.50
N LEU A 80 54.16 37.25 -11.61
CA LEU A 80 53.64 36.15 -12.41
C LEU A 80 53.71 34.82 -11.66
N ALA A 81 54.80 34.57 -10.92
CA ALA A 81 54.92 33.39 -10.07
C ALA A 81 53.87 33.38 -8.94
N ASP A 82 53.66 34.53 -8.29
CA ASP A 82 52.67 34.66 -7.21
C ASP A 82 51.24 34.48 -7.73
N LEU A 83 50.90 35.12 -8.87
CA LEU A 83 49.60 34.97 -9.51
C LEU A 83 49.35 33.51 -9.93
N ASN A 84 50.36 32.83 -10.44
CA ASN A 84 50.24 31.42 -10.82
C ASN A 84 49.99 30.52 -9.59
N ASN A 85 50.66 30.79 -8.47
CA ASN A 85 50.41 30.08 -7.22
C ASN A 85 49.00 30.33 -6.68
N GLN A 86 48.55 31.58 -6.67
CA GLN A 86 47.19 31.93 -6.24
C GLN A 86 46.13 31.28 -7.14
N TYR A 87 46.35 31.27 -8.45
CA TYR A 87 45.45 30.60 -9.39
C TYR A 87 45.38 29.10 -9.12
N SER A 88 46.54 28.44 -8.93
CA SER A 88 46.58 27.01 -8.63
C SER A 88 45.86 26.66 -7.32
N LEU A 89 46.02 27.47 -6.27
CA LEU A 89 45.31 27.28 -5.01
C LEU A 89 43.80 27.42 -5.20
N LYS A 90 43.38 28.45 -5.92
CA LYS A 90 41.95 28.72 -6.16
C LYS A 90 41.30 27.62 -7.01
N VAL A 91 42.01 27.08 -8.00
CA VAL A 91 41.55 25.92 -8.78
C VAL A 91 41.34 24.72 -7.87
N ALA A 92 42.30 24.40 -6.99
CA ALA A 92 42.17 23.29 -6.06
C ALA A 92 40.99 23.48 -5.08
N GLU A 93 40.79 24.69 -4.56
CA GLU A 93 39.63 25.02 -3.72
C GLU A 93 38.31 24.80 -4.46
N TYR A 94 38.20 25.27 -5.71
CA TYR A 94 37.01 25.06 -6.52
C TYR A 94 36.76 23.58 -6.82
N GLU A 95 37.80 22.80 -7.14
CA GLU A 95 37.66 21.35 -7.34
C GLU A 95 37.11 20.66 -6.09
N THR A 96 37.64 20.99 -4.91
CA THR A 96 37.13 20.43 -3.65
C THR A 96 35.69 20.85 -3.35
N PHE A 97 35.34 22.10 -3.64
CA PHE A 97 33.98 22.61 -3.45
C PHE A 97 32.99 21.91 -4.39
N VAL A 98 33.31 21.80 -5.67
CA VAL A 98 32.48 21.12 -6.67
C VAL A 98 32.31 19.64 -6.32
N SER A 99 33.37 18.97 -5.88
CA SER A 99 33.31 17.57 -5.45
C SER A 99 32.39 17.38 -4.24
N LYS A 100 32.50 18.23 -3.22
CA LYS A 100 31.60 18.18 -2.05
C LYS A 100 30.15 18.47 -2.42
N ALA A 101 29.91 19.47 -3.27
CA ALA A 101 28.57 19.80 -3.74
C ALA A 101 27.95 18.64 -4.54
N ALA A 102 28.73 17.99 -5.41
CA ALA A 102 28.28 16.82 -6.16
C ALA A 102 27.92 15.64 -5.24
N GLN A 103 28.72 15.40 -4.19
CA GLN A 103 28.45 14.36 -3.21
C GLN A 103 27.18 14.66 -2.39
N GLU A 104 26.99 15.89 -1.93
CA GLU A 104 25.79 16.27 -1.20
C GLU A 104 24.52 16.16 -2.06
N ILE A 105 24.62 16.46 -3.36
CA ILE A 105 23.51 16.25 -4.31
C ILE A 105 23.20 14.76 -4.44
N ALA A 106 24.22 13.91 -4.61
CA ALA A 106 24.03 12.47 -4.70
C ALA A 106 23.38 11.88 -3.44
N ASP A 107 23.83 12.28 -2.25
CA ASP A 107 23.25 11.84 -0.97
C ASP A 107 21.78 12.29 -0.83
N LYS A 108 21.45 13.50 -1.29
CA LYS A 108 20.07 14.01 -1.29
C LYS A 108 19.18 13.24 -2.28
N ASP A 109 19.69 12.92 -3.47
CA ASP A 109 18.95 12.14 -4.48
C ASP A 109 18.66 10.71 -4.01
N GLU A 110 19.61 10.07 -3.33
CA GLU A 110 19.41 8.76 -2.70
C GLU A 110 18.30 8.83 -1.64
N LYS A 111 18.35 9.85 -0.77
CA LYS A 111 17.33 10.08 0.26
C LYS A 111 15.94 10.35 -0.33
N ILE A 112 15.85 11.14 -1.41
CA ILE A 112 14.60 11.39 -2.13
C ILE A 112 14.05 10.09 -2.71
N THR A 113 14.92 9.26 -3.28
CA THR A 113 14.53 7.95 -3.85
C THR A 113 13.97 7.02 -2.77
N ALA A 114 14.63 6.95 -1.61
CA ALA A 114 14.16 6.16 -0.47
C ALA A 114 12.79 6.65 0.04
N LEU A 115 12.64 7.96 0.27
CA LEU A 115 11.37 8.55 0.72
C LEU A 115 10.23 8.33 -0.27
N ASN A 116 10.49 8.41 -1.57
CA ASN A 116 9.49 8.10 -2.59
C ASN A 116 9.08 6.62 -2.57
N GLY A 117 10.02 5.70 -2.30
CA GLY A 117 9.71 4.28 -2.10
C GLY A 117 8.81 4.04 -0.89
N GLU A 118 9.10 4.69 0.24
CA GLU A 118 8.27 4.62 1.45
C GLU A 118 6.87 5.21 1.21
N LEU A 119 6.78 6.36 0.53
CA LEU A 119 5.51 7.00 0.19
C LEU A 119 4.64 6.09 -0.68
N ASN A 120 5.21 5.49 -1.73
CA ASN A 120 4.49 4.53 -2.57
C ASN A 120 4.01 3.32 -1.75
N THR A 121 4.85 2.80 -0.85
CA THR A 121 4.47 1.70 0.03
C THR A 121 3.30 2.07 0.95
N ALA A 122 3.33 3.26 1.55
CA ALA A 122 2.25 3.77 2.39
C ALA A 122 0.95 4.00 1.61
N GLN A 123 1.04 4.56 0.40
CA GLN A 123 -0.11 4.75 -0.49
C GLN A 123 -0.76 3.41 -0.87
N ASN A 124 0.03 2.39 -1.17
CA ASN A 124 -0.49 1.06 -1.47
C ASN A 124 -1.19 0.43 -0.27
N LYS A 125 -0.63 0.56 0.94
CA LYS A 125 -1.28 0.10 2.17
C LYS A 125 -2.61 0.81 2.42
N ASN A 126 -2.68 2.13 2.21
CA ASN A 126 -3.94 2.87 2.35
C ASN A 126 -5.00 2.38 1.35
N ARG A 127 -4.63 2.13 0.10
CA ARG A 127 -5.55 1.57 -0.91
C ARG A 127 -6.07 0.18 -0.53
N ASP A 128 -5.20 -0.64 0.07
CA ASP A 128 -5.58 -1.96 0.58
C ASP A 128 -6.56 -1.84 1.76
N TYR A 129 -6.27 -0.96 2.72
CA TYR A 129 -7.20 -0.69 3.83
C TYR A 129 -8.54 -0.14 3.36
N ASP A 130 -8.57 0.80 2.42
CA ASP A 130 -9.82 1.30 1.84
C ASP A 130 -10.65 0.18 1.20
N SER A 131 -9.98 -0.76 0.52
CA SER A 131 -10.61 -1.93 -0.08
C SER A 131 -11.19 -2.87 0.98
N GLN A 132 -10.42 -3.15 2.04
CA GLN A 132 -10.87 -3.97 3.17
C GLN A 132 -12.06 -3.32 3.91
N ILE A 133 -12.03 -2.01 4.13
CA ILE A 133 -13.13 -1.27 4.75
C ILE A 133 -14.39 -1.37 3.90
N LYS A 134 -14.27 -1.23 2.57
CA LYS A 134 -15.41 -1.37 1.66
C LYS A 134 -16.01 -2.77 1.71
N ASP A 135 -15.17 -3.81 1.75
CA ASP A 135 -15.63 -5.19 1.87
C ASP A 135 -16.34 -5.44 3.20
N LEU A 136 -15.75 -5.01 4.32
CA LEU A 136 -16.35 -5.12 5.65
C LEU A 136 -17.69 -4.40 5.74
N ASN A 137 -17.82 -3.19 5.18
CA ASN A 137 -19.08 -2.46 5.14
C ASN A 137 -20.16 -3.22 4.34
N SER A 138 -19.77 -3.86 3.23
CA SER A 138 -20.69 -4.71 2.45
C SER A 138 -21.15 -5.93 3.25
N GLN A 139 -20.22 -6.57 3.97
CA GLN A 139 -20.55 -7.70 4.85
C GLN A 139 -21.47 -7.28 6.00
N MET A 140 -21.24 -6.10 6.60
CA MET A 140 -22.10 -5.55 7.63
C MET A 140 -23.52 -5.33 7.12
N ALA A 141 -23.67 -4.65 5.98
CA ALA A 141 -24.99 -4.42 5.37
C ALA A 141 -25.73 -5.74 5.09
N THR A 142 -25.02 -6.76 4.61
CA THR A 142 -25.60 -8.09 4.37
C THR A 142 -26.05 -8.77 5.67
N LYS A 143 -25.25 -8.66 6.74
CA LYS A 143 -25.60 -9.20 8.05
C LYS A 143 -26.77 -8.47 8.69
N ASP A 144 -26.84 -7.15 8.56
CA ASP A 144 -27.96 -6.35 9.06
C ASP A 144 -29.27 -6.76 8.39
N GLN A 145 -29.26 -6.96 7.06
CA GLN A 145 -30.41 -7.49 6.33
C GLN A 145 -30.81 -8.89 6.80
N ALA A 146 -29.84 -9.78 7.06
CA ALA A 146 -30.12 -11.12 7.57
C ALA A 146 -30.72 -11.08 8.99
N ILE A 147 -30.25 -10.17 9.85
CA ILE A 147 -30.82 -9.96 11.19
C ILE A 147 -32.26 -9.48 11.07
N GLU A 148 -32.54 -8.53 10.18
CA GLU A 148 -33.90 -8.04 9.96
C GLU A 148 -34.84 -9.14 9.47
N ASP A 149 -34.41 -9.98 8.53
CA ASP A 149 -35.19 -11.12 8.04
C ASP A 149 -35.49 -12.14 9.15
N ILE A 150 -34.48 -12.50 9.96
CA ILE A 150 -34.65 -13.38 11.12
C ILE A 150 -35.63 -12.76 12.11
N GLY A 151 -35.53 -11.45 12.37
CA GLY A 151 -36.45 -10.74 13.25
C GLY A 151 -37.90 -10.83 12.78
N ARG A 152 -38.17 -10.65 11.48
CA ARG A 152 -39.52 -10.80 10.89
C ARG A 152 -40.04 -12.24 10.99
N ARG A 153 -39.17 -13.22 10.78
CA ARG A 153 -39.52 -14.65 10.90
C ARG A 153 -39.84 -15.04 12.34
N LEU A 154 -39.09 -14.49 13.30
CA LEU A 154 -39.34 -14.68 14.73
C LEU A 154 -40.69 -14.10 15.14
N ASP A 155 -40.99 -12.86 14.76
CA ASP A 155 -42.28 -12.21 15.04
C ASP A 155 -43.46 -13.01 14.44
N SER A 156 -43.30 -13.53 13.22
CA SER A 156 -44.30 -14.44 12.63
C SER A 156 -44.49 -15.72 13.44
N ALA A 157 -43.39 -16.37 13.85
CA ALA A 157 -43.46 -17.61 14.63
C ALA A 157 -44.06 -17.40 16.02
N GLU A 158 -43.81 -16.24 16.66
CA GLU A 158 -44.43 -15.87 17.93
C GLU A 158 -45.95 -15.69 17.79
N LYS A 159 -46.42 -15.03 16.73
CA LYS A 159 -47.85 -14.89 16.43
C LYS A 159 -48.52 -16.25 16.19
N ASP A 160 -47.88 -17.13 15.43
CA ASP A 160 -48.39 -18.48 15.18
C ASP A 160 -48.47 -19.28 16.49
N ARG A 161 -47.46 -19.19 17.35
CA ARG A 161 -47.47 -19.80 18.68
C ARG A 161 -48.63 -19.29 19.53
N ASP A 162 -48.83 -17.98 19.57
CA ASP A 162 -49.93 -17.36 20.33
C ASP A 162 -51.30 -17.79 19.80
N HIS A 163 -51.44 -17.95 18.49
CA HIS A 163 -52.65 -18.51 17.88
C HIS A 163 -52.89 -19.95 18.32
N LEU A 164 -51.87 -20.82 18.23
CA LEU A 164 -51.97 -22.22 18.64
C LEU A 164 -52.31 -22.36 20.14
N LEU A 165 -51.77 -21.49 21.00
CA LEU A 165 -52.11 -21.47 22.43
C LEU A 165 -53.60 -21.16 22.65
N LYS A 166 -54.15 -20.17 21.93
CA LYS A 166 -55.59 -19.84 21.99
C LYS A 166 -56.46 -20.99 21.50
N GLU A 167 -56.08 -21.64 20.40
CA GLU A 167 -56.80 -22.81 19.90
C GLU A 167 -56.77 -23.98 20.89
N ARG A 168 -55.60 -24.23 21.50
CA ARG A 168 -55.44 -25.24 22.56
C ARG A 168 -56.37 -24.97 23.74
N ASP A 169 -56.45 -23.72 24.20
CA ASP A 169 -57.31 -23.35 25.32
C ASP A 169 -58.80 -23.49 24.97
N LYS A 170 -59.19 -23.13 23.75
CA LYS A 170 -60.55 -23.35 23.22
C LYS A 170 -60.91 -24.84 23.20
N LEU A 171 -60.03 -25.70 22.67
CA LEU A 171 -60.25 -27.15 22.63
C LEU A 171 -60.37 -27.77 24.03
N ILE A 172 -59.66 -27.25 25.02
CA ILE A 172 -59.79 -27.70 26.40
C ILE A 172 -61.13 -27.29 27.01
N ALA A 173 -61.59 -26.07 26.72
CA ALA A 173 -62.92 -25.63 27.15
C ALA A 173 -64.03 -26.48 26.51
N GLU A 174 -63.96 -26.71 25.20
CA GLU A 174 -64.90 -27.58 24.46
C GLU A 174 -64.87 -29.03 25.00
N LYS A 175 -63.68 -29.56 25.27
CA LYS A 175 -63.54 -30.89 25.89
C LYS A 175 -64.20 -30.94 27.27
N ALA A 176 -63.99 -29.94 28.11
CA ALA A 176 -64.60 -29.87 29.44
C ALA A 176 -66.14 -29.79 29.36
N GLU A 177 -66.68 -29.09 28.36
CA GLU A 177 -68.12 -29.02 28.12
C GLU A 177 -68.69 -30.36 27.63
N LEU A 178 -68.00 -31.03 26.70
CA LEU A 178 -68.36 -32.39 26.27
C LEU A 178 -68.32 -33.37 27.45
N GLU A 179 -67.32 -33.30 28.31
CA GLU A 179 -67.23 -34.13 29.51
C GLU A 179 -68.42 -33.91 30.46
N LYS A 180 -68.89 -32.67 30.63
CA LYS A 180 -70.13 -32.37 31.38
C LYS A 180 -71.36 -32.98 30.70
N GLN A 181 -71.51 -32.81 29.39
CA GLN A 181 -72.61 -33.40 28.63
C GLN A 181 -72.62 -34.93 28.74
N PHE A 182 -71.44 -35.58 28.71
CA PHE A 182 -71.33 -37.02 28.94
C PHE A 182 -71.76 -37.43 30.34
N GLN A 183 -71.37 -36.67 31.38
CA GLN A 183 -71.82 -36.93 32.75
C GLN A 183 -73.35 -36.82 32.88
N ASP A 184 -73.95 -35.80 32.26
CA ASP A 184 -75.41 -35.61 32.24
C ASP A 184 -76.12 -36.76 31.52
N ILE A 185 -75.61 -37.23 30.38
CA ILE A 185 -76.14 -38.41 29.68
C ILE A 185 -76.05 -39.65 30.57
N VAL A 186 -74.97 -39.83 31.31
CA VAL A 186 -74.83 -40.95 32.26
C VAL A 186 -75.90 -40.86 33.36
N VAL A 187 -76.17 -39.67 33.88
CA VAL A 187 -77.25 -39.44 34.85
C VAL A 187 -78.63 -39.70 34.24
N LEU A 188 -78.91 -39.23 33.02
CA LEU A 188 -80.17 -39.47 32.31
C LEU A 188 -80.38 -40.97 32.05
N ARG A 189 -79.36 -41.70 31.63
CA ARG A 189 -79.43 -43.16 31.47
C ARG A 189 -79.79 -43.86 32.78
N LYS A 190 -79.21 -43.43 33.91
CA LYS A 190 -79.59 -43.93 35.24
C LYS A 190 -81.06 -43.64 35.57
N LYS A 191 -81.55 -42.41 35.31
CA LYS A 191 -82.96 -42.04 35.51
C LYS A 191 -83.92 -42.86 34.65
N VAL A 192 -83.58 -43.09 33.37
CA VAL A 192 -84.39 -43.94 32.49
C VAL A 192 -84.43 -45.38 32.99
N GLN A 193 -83.30 -45.93 33.43
CA GLN A 193 -83.26 -47.26 34.04
C GLN A 193 -84.11 -47.35 35.30
N GLN A 194 -84.07 -46.34 36.17
CA GLN A 194 -84.94 -46.26 37.36
C GLN A 194 -86.43 -46.22 36.97
N LEU A 195 -86.82 -45.35 36.03
CA LEU A 195 -88.19 -45.27 35.52
C LEU A 195 -88.65 -46.59 34.88
N GLN A 196 -87.78 -47.29 34.16
CA GLN A 196 -88.08 -48.61 33.62
C GLN A 196 -88.34 -49.63 34.73
N VAL A 197 -87.55 -49.63 35.80
CA VAL A 197 -87.78 -50.48 36.98
C VAL A 197 -89.09 -50.12 37.68
N GLU A 198 -89.38 -48.84 37.86
CA GLU A 198 -90.63 -48.34 38.45
C GLU A 198 -91.86 -48.67 37.60
N LEU A 199 -91.78 -48.57 36.28
CA LEU A 199 -92.85 -49.00 35.37
C LEU A 199 -93.05 -50.51 35.43
N MET A 200 -91.98 -51.31 35.50
CA MET A 200 -92.08 -52.75 35.68
C MET A 200 -92.69 -53.11 37.05
N ALA A 201 -92.32 -52.37 38.11
CA ALA A 201 -92.91 -52.51 39.43
C ALA A 201 -94.40 -52.09 39.45
N SER A 202 -94.74 -51.00 38.78
CA SER A 202 -96.12 -50.48 38.66
C SER A 202 -97.00 -51.44 37.85
N LYS A 203 -96.51 -51.94 36.70
CA LYS A 203 -97.18 -52.99 35.92
C LYS A 203 -97.37 -54.26 36.75
N LYS A 204 -96.36 -54.67 37.54
CA LYS A 204 -96.47 -55.80 38.47
C LYS A 204 -97.53 -55.55 39.55
N LEU A 205 -97.59 -54.36 40.13
CA LEU A 205 -98.64 -53.98 41.10
C LEU A 205 -100.04 -53.94 40.47
N GLU A 206 -100.16 -53.46 39.24
CA GLU A 206 -101.41 -53.45 38.47
C GLU A 206 -101.86 -54.88 38.12
N TRP A 207 -100.93 -55.77 37.76
CA TRP A 207 -101.19 -57.19 37.59
C TRP A 207 -101.59 -57.89 38.90
N ILE A 208 -101.02 -57.49 40.03
CA ILE A 208 -101.46 -57.93 41.36
C ILE A 208 -102.89 -57.42 41.64
N ARG A 209 -103.19 -56.15 41.33
CA ARG A 209 -104.51 -55.51 41.56
C ARG A 209 -105.62 -56.06 40.65
N ARG A 210 -105.27 -56.47 39.42
CA ARG A 210 -106.17 -57.20 38.48
C ARG A 210 -106.25 -58.71 38.74
N GLY A 211 -105.60 -59.22 39.79
CA GLY A 211 -105.67 -60.65 40.18
C GLY A 211 -104.86 -61.61 39.28
N LEU A 212 -104.02 -61.10 38.38
CA LEU A 212 -103.29 -61.91 37.41
C LEU A 212 -102.01 -62.56 37.99
N TYR A 213 -101.55 -62.12 39.16
CA TYR A 213 -100.34 -62.65 39.84
C TYR A 213 -100.62 -63.73 40.90
N GLY A 214 -101.88 -64.20 41.01
CA GLY A 214 -102.33 -65.19 42.01
C GLY A 214 -102.46 -66.64 41.52
N SER A 215 -102.30 -66.94 40.23
CA SER A 215 -102.54 -68.28 39.66
C SER A 215 -101.29 -69.15 39.44
N ALA A 216 -100.17 -68.84 40.12
CA ALA A 216 -98.94 -69.65 40.04
C ALA A 216 -98.37 -70.06 41.41
N ARG A 217 -99.22 -70.14 42.45
CA ARG A 217 -98.89 -70.88 43.69
C ARG A 217 -99.35 -72.34 43.56
N THR A 218 -98.94 -73.01 42.49
CA THR A 218 -99.02 -74.46 42.35
C THR A 218 -97.63 -75.05 42.48
N LYS A 219 -97.46 -75.79 43.58
CA LYS A 219 -96.23 -76.48 43.99
C LYS A 219 -95.72 -77.40 42.86
N GLY A 220 -94.41 -77.39 42.63
CA GLY A 220 -93.72 -78.11 41.54
C GLY A 220 -93.81 -79.65 41.54
N GLY A 221 -94.54 -80.28 42.46
CA GLY A 221 -94.70 -81.74 42.52
C GLY A 221 -95.80 -82.33 41.63
N SER A 222 -96.86 -81.56 41.30
CA SER A 222 -98.01 -82.08 40.55
C SER A 222 -97.89 -81.94 39.02
N ARG A 223 -96.87 -81.24 38.52
CA ARG A 223 -96.63 -81.00 37.07
C ARG A 223 -95.58 -81.95 36.47
N LEU A 224 -95.07 -82.88 37.28
CA LEU A 224 -94.04 -83.87 36.94
C LEU A 224 -94.63 -85.21 36.47
N MET A 225 -95.94 -85.45 36.68
CA MET A 225 -96.60 -86.73 36.38
C MET A 225 -97.47 -86.72 35.12
N SER A 226 -97.65 -85.57 34.47
CA SER A 226 -98.36 -85.49 33.19
C SER A 226 -97.44 -84.93 32.12
N MET A 227 -97.03 -85.80 31.20
CA MET A 227 -96.49 -85.50 29.86
C MET A 227 -94.97 -85.61 29.70
N SER A 228 -94.53 -86.84 29.95
CA SER A 228 -93.71 -87.67 29.06
C SER A 228 -93.83 -87.35 27.54
N LYS A 229 -92.65 -87.32 26.88
CA LYS A 229 -92.30 -87.44 25.44
C LYS A 229 -91.99 -86.16 24.63
N ARG A 230 -90.68 -86.08 24.28
CA ARG A 230 -90.03 -85.53 23.05
C ARG A 230 -90.16 -84.01 22.82
N THR A 231 -89.14 -83.25 22.44
CA THR A 231 -87.98 -83.57 21.57
C THR A 231 -86.84 -82.57 21.79
N LYS A 232 -85.61 -83.06 21.60
CA LYS A 232 -84.33 -82.32 21.51
C LYS A 232 -84.36 -81.18 20.49
N GLN A 233 -83.74 -80.04 20.82
CA GLN A 233 -82.85 -79.27 19.93
C GLN A 233 -82.09 -78.22 20.77
N ARG A 234 -80.81 -78.49 21.07
CA ARG A 234 -79.58 -77.98 20.40
C ARG A 234 -79.23 -76.55 20.78
N LYS A 235 -78.26 -76.45 21.71
CA LYS A 235 -77.32 -75.32 21.84
C LYS A 235 -76.53 -75.21 20.54
N ASN A 236 -76.51 -74.03 19.93
CA ASN A 236 -75.50 -73.64 18.95
C ASN A 236 -74.77 -72.41 19.48
N THR A 237 -73.49 -72.62 19.72
CA THR A 237 -72.42 -71.65 19.91
C THR A 237 -72.06 -71.01 18.57
N ALA A 238 -71.86 -69.69 18.54
CA ALA A 238 -71.01 -69.04 17.55
C ALA A 238 -70.57 -67.66 18.08
N ASN A 239 -69.48 -67.65 18.87
CA ASN A 239 -68.63 -66.47 18.95
C ASN A 239 -67.90 -66.41 17.61
N ALA A 240 -68.21 -65.41 16.79
CA ALA A 240 -67.49 -65.13 15.56
C ALA A 240 -66.53 -63.98 15.84
N ASP A 241 -65.31 -64.30 16.25
CA ASP A 241 -64.18 -63.38 16.16
C ASP A 241 -63.81 -63.24 14.69
N LEU A 242 -64.14 -62.09 14.09
CA LEU A 242 -63.70 -61.70 12.76
C LEU A 242 -62.46 -60.83 12.89
N ASN A 243 -61.34 -61.30 12.35
CA ASN A 243 -60.12 -60.50 12.24
C ASN A 243 -60.26 -59.55 11.05
N VAL A 244 -60.20 -58.23 11.30
CA VAL A 244 -60.39 -57.20 10.26
C VAL A 244 -59.15 -56.33 10.22
N GLU A 245 -58.45 -56.30 9.08
CA GLU A 245 -57.37 -55.35 8.82
C GLU A 245 -57.87 -54.20 7.95
N VAL A 246 -57.65 -52.98 8.42
CA VAL A 246 -58.00 -51.74 7.71
C VAL A 246 -56.73 -51.20 7.05
N ARG A 247 -56.73 -51.11 5.72
CA ARG A 247 -55.65 -50.46 4.96
C ARG A 247 -55.85 -48.93 4.95
N ARG A 248 -54.75 -48.19 4.78
CA ARG A 248 -54.69 -46.71 4.86
C ARG A 248 -55.48 -45.97 3.77
N ASP A 249 -56.09 -46.71 2.83
CA ASP A 249 -56.95 -46.23 1.74
C ASP A 249 -58.45 -46.56 1.95
N GLY A 250 -58.83 -47.17 3.08
CA GLY A 250 -60.23 -47.27 3.53
C GLY A 250 -61.06 -48.41 2.92
N THR A 251 -60.46 -49.34 2.17
CA THR A 251 -61.17 -50.53 1.67
C THR A 251 -61.10 -51.70 2.67
N VAL A 252 -62.22 -52.43 2.85
CA VAL A 252 -62.34 -53.55 3.80
C VAL A 252 -62.39 -54.88 3.03
N LYS A 253 -61.45 -55.80 3.31
CA LYS A 253 -61.48 -57.19 2.81
C LYS A 253 -61.53 -58.17 3.99
N ILE A 254 -62.47 -59.11 3.94
CA ILE A 254 -62.59 -60.22 4.88
C ILE A 254 -61.74 -61.38 4.33
N VAL A 255 -60.68 -61.76 5.06
CA VAL A 255 -59.82 -62.89 4.66
C VAL A 255 -60.24 -64.13 5.45
N PRO A 256 -60.51 -65.29 4.79
CA PRO A 256 -60.74 -66.55 5.48
C PRO A 256 -59.48 -66.98 6.26
N VAL A 257 -59.68 -67.48 7.48
CA VAL A 257 -58.59 -67.87 8.39
C VAL A 257 -57.86 -69.10 7.82
N GLU A 258 -56.64 -68.90 7.29
CA GLU A 258 -55.75 -70.00 6.95
C GLU A 258 -55.10 -70.56 8.23
N THR A 259 -55.28 -71.87 8.39
CA THR A 259 -54.72 -72.69 9.46
C THR A 259 -53.20 -72.75 9.40
N ASN A 260 -52.56 -72.47 10.54
CA ASN A 260 -51.12 -72.62 10.78
C ASN A 260 -50.51 -73.91 10.22
N SER A 261 -49.32 -73.80 9.64
CA SER A 261 -48.30 -74.85 9.59
C SER A 261 -46.90 -74.27 9.89
N PRO A 262 -45.99 -75.04 10.52
CA PRO A 262 -44.81 -74.53 11.25
C PRO A 262 -43.58 -74.26 10.36
N PRO A 263 -42.52 -73.62 10.88
CA PRO A 263 -41.57 -72.82 10.11
C PRO A 263 -40.49 -73.66 9.44
N LYS A 264 -40.00 -73.21 8.28
CA LYS A 264 -38.75 -73.70 7.69
C LYS A 264 -37.70 -72.60 7.72
N ALA A 265 -36.74 -72.76 8.62
CA ALA A 265 -35.50 -72.00 8.64
C ALA A 265 -34.58 -72.44 7.50
N ALA A 266 -33.91 -71.48 6.85
CA ALA A 266 -32.47 -71.49 6.54
C ALA A 266 -32.09 -70.25 5.69
N THR A 267 -31.24 -69.39 6.25
CA THR A 267 -30.25 -68.51 5.59
C THR A 267 -29.17 -69.33 4.86
N PRO A 268 -28.30 -68.76 4.00
CA PRO A 268 -27.97 -67.33 3.77
C PRO A 268 -28.50 -66.72 2.47
#